data_AF-A0A2G6JUG3-F1
#
_entry.id   AF-A0A2G6JUG3-F1
#
_cell.length_a   1.000
_cell.length_b   1.000
_cell.length_c   1.000
_cell.angle_alpha   90.00
_cell.angle_beta   90.00
_cell.angle_gamma   90.00
#
_symmetry.space_group_name_H-M   'P 1'
#
loop_
_entity.id
_entity.type
_entity.pdbx_description
1 polymer ?
#
loop_
_entity_poly.entity_id
_entity_poly.type
_entity_poly.pdbx_seq_one_letter_code
_entity_poly.pdbx_strand_id
1 'polypeptide(L)'
;MTDAVLRLSDDLALADLRTFLTRAASVNRDGSVRIMAAERTLAMTVGIMDAPMVTGMRVSLLAEPAQLDVVVPLAALLDRLARPDRQTLPVPPQQVQAPWAGISAPRQGWSRVGEVAVTDLAQVAAGGIDAVAEGAGGSAGAHAVADLRHR
;
A
#
# COMPACT_ATOMS: atom_id res chain seq x y z
N MET A 1 -6.63 24.16 2.04
CA MET A 1 -7.04 23.14 1.06
C MET A 1 -5.93 23.03 0.04
N THR A 2 -5.24 21.91 -0.01
CA THR A 2 -4.08 21.72 -0.89
C THR A 2 -4.54 21.02 -2.16
N ASP A 3 -4.42 21.68 -3.32
CA ASP A 3 -4.69 21.07 -4.62
C ASP A 3 -3.42 20.36 -5.14
N ALA A 4 -2.85 19.51 -4.28
CA ALA A 4 -1.57 18.87 -4.54
C ALA A 4 -1.73 17.73 -5.56
N VAL A 5 -0.76 17.60 -6.47
CA VAL A 5 -0.67 16.49 -7.41
C VAL A 5 0.67 15.82 -7.22
N LEU A 6 0.68 14.50 -7.00
CA LEU A 6 1.90 13.71 -6.89
C LEU A 6 2.19 13.02 -8.23
N ARG A 7 3.46 13.02 -8.65
CA ARG A 7 3.92 12.30 -9.86
C ARG A 7 4.57 10.99 -9.46
N LEU A 8 3.95 9.87 -9.80
CA LEU A 8 4.45 8.52 -9.60
C LEU A 8 5.57 8.21 -10.59
N SER A 9 6.49 7.33 -10.20
CA SER A 9 7.68 6.98 -11.00
C SER A 9 7.35 6.23 -12.30
N ASP A 10 6.34 5.37 -12.27
CA ASP A 10 5.92 4.55 -13.41
C ASP A 10 4.46 4.07 -13.27
N ASP A 11 3.96 3.40 -14.32
CA ASP A 11 2.61 2.85 -14.35
C ASP A 11 2.42 1.68 -13.36
N LEU A 12 3.51 0.99 -13.00
CA LEU A 12 3.47 -0.12 -12.04
C LEU A 12 3.19 0.41 -10.63
N ALA A 13 3.82 1.51 -10.24
CA ALA A 13 3.55 2.21 -8.98
C ALA A 13 2.09 2.65 -8.90
N LEU A 14 1.51 3.16 -10.00
CA LEU A 14 0.10 3.53 -10.05
C LEU A 14 -0.83 2.31 -9.89
N ALA A 15 -0.56 1.24 -10.62
CA ALA A 15 -1.34 0.00 -10.54
C ALA A 15 -1.28 -0.62 -9.14
N ASP A 16 -0.09 -0.64 -8.54
CA ASP A 16 0.15 -1.15 -7.21
C ASP A 16 -0.57 -0.34 -6.12
N LEU A 17 -0.53 1.00 -6.18
CA LEU A 17 -1.29 1.85 -5.26
C LEU A 17 -2.80 1.63 -5.39
N ARG A 18 -3.30 1.47 -6.63
CA ARG A 18 -4.71 1.11 -6.85
C ARG A 18 -5.05 -0.22 -6.18
N THR A 19 -4.25 -1.26 -6.39
CA THR A 19 -4.46 -2.58 -5.76
C THR A 19 -4.47 -2.47 -4.23
N PHE A 20 -3.51 -1.75 -3.65
CA PHE A 20 -3.43 -1.54 -2.21
C PHE A 20 -4.69 -0.86 -1.65
N LEU A 21 -5.10 0.26 -2.26
CA LEU A 21 -6.26 1.04 -1.79
C LEU A 21 -7.58 0.30 -2.02
N THR A 22 -7.72 -0.44 -3.12
CA THR A 22 -8.91 -1.29 -3.36
C THR A 22 -9.03 -2.39 -2.30
N ARG A 23 -7.92 -3.01 -1.89
CA ARG A 23 -7.91 -4.00 -0.80
C ARG A 23 -8.23 -3.37 0.55
N ALA A 24 -7.74 -2.17 0.82
CA ALA A 24 -8.14 -1.44 2.03
C ALA A 24 -9.65 -1.17 2.04
N ALA A 25 -10.20 -0.73 0.90
CA ALA A 25 -11.62 -0.40 0.77
C ALA A 25 -12.55 -1.61 0.80
N SER A 26 -12.06 -2.82 0.47
CA SER A 26 -12.84 -4.05 0.65
C SER A 26 -13.04 -4.41 2.12
N VAL A 27 -12.19 -3.90 3.02
CA VAL A 27 -12.33 -4.10 4.47
C VAL A 27 -13.11 -2.96 5.11
N ASN A 28 -12.75 -1.70 4.80
CA ASN A 28 -13.43 -0.52 5.31
C ASN A 28 -13.46 0.59 4.24
N ARG A 29 -14.59 0.71 3.53
CA ARG A 29 -14.77 1.69 2.45
C ARG A 29 -14.81 3.13 2.96
N ASP A 30 -15.37 3.35 4.15
CA ASP A 30 -15.49 4.66 4.80
C ASP A 30 -14.22 5.05 5.57
N GLY A 31 -13.17 4.23 5.45
CA GLY A 31 -11.87 4.47 6.04
C GLY A 31 -11.14 5.68 5.46
N SER A 32 -9.97 5.92 5.99
CA SER A 32 -9.07 6.99 5.56
C SER A 32 -7.69 6.45 5.23
N VAL A 33 -6.92 7.26 4.51
CA VAL A 33 -5.54 6.98 4.16
C VAL A 33 -4.70 8.20 4.50
N ARG A 34 -3.57 7.95 5.16
CA ARG A 34 -2.54 8.96 5.38
C ARG A 34 -1.54 8.87 4.24
N ILE A 35 -1.29 10.00 3.59
CA ILE A 35 -0.38 10.16 2.48
C ILE A 35 0.79 11.00 2.98
N MET A 36 1.98 10.41 2.99
CA MET A 36 3.22 11.05 3.40
C MET A 36 4.18 11.06 2.21
N ALA A 37 4.58 12.22 1.74
CA ALA A 37 5.62 12.39 0.75
C ALA A 37 6.79 13.17 1.36
N ALA A 38 8.00 12.67 1.16
CA ALA A 38 9.24 13.33 1.50
C ALA A 38 10.29 12.96 0.45
N GLU A 39 10.95 13.97 -0.13
CA GLU A 39 11.81 13.78 -1.30
C GLU A 39 11.05 12.96 -2.36
N ARG A 40 11.64 11.89 -2.87
CA ARG A 40 11.02 11.01 -3.87
C ARG A 40 10.29 9.81 -3.25
N THR A 41 10.10 9.77 -1.94
CA THR A 41 9.43 8.65 -1.28
C THR A 41 7.99 9.01 -0.95
N LEU A 42 7.06 8.17 -1.39
CA LEU A 42 5.64 8.24 -1.05
C LEU A 42 5.29 7.05 -0.17
N ALA A 43 4.83 7.30 1.05
CA ALA A 43 4.28 6.31 1.95
C ALA A 43 2.77 6.55 2.12
N MET A 44 1.98 5.50 1.95
CA MET A 44 0.56 5.48 2.25
C MET A 44 0.29 4.48 3.37
N THR A 45 -0.42 4.92 4.41
CA THR A 45 -0.84 4.05 5.51
C THR A 45 -2.34 4.10 5.69
N VAL A 46 -2.94 2.95 5.99
CA VAL A 46 -4.37 2.80 6.27
C VAL A 46 -4.55 2.13 7.63
N GLY A 47 -5.62 2.51 8.34
CA GLY A 47 -6.19 1.75 9.44
C GLY A 47 -7.51 1.16 8.99
N ILE A 48 -7.64 -0.17 9.00
CA ILE A 48 -8.82 -0.91 8.52
C ILE A 48 -9.56 -1.65 9.64
N MET A 49 -9.13 -1.47 10.89
CA MET A 49 -9.72 -2.08 12.08
C MET A 49 -10.13 -1.01 13.09
N ASP A 50 -11.01 -1.36 14.03
CA ASP A 50 -11.44 -0.50 15.15
C ASP A 50 -10.34 -0.27 16.22
N ALA A 51 -9.07 -0.42 15.84
CA ALA A 51 -7.90 -0.21 16.69
C ALA A 51 -7.13 1.04 16.22
N PRO A 52 -6.49 1.81 17.12
CA PRO A 52 -5.69 2.98 16.77
C PRO A 52 -4.31 2.60 16.23
N MET A 53 -4.26 1.67 15.27
CA MET A 53 -3.03 1.12 14.71
C MET A 53 -3.06 1.14 13.18
N VAL A 54 -1.91 1.43 12.57
CA VAL A 54 -1.72 1.22 11.14
C VAL A 54 -1.77 -0.28 10.84
N THR A 55 -2.71 -0.67 9.98
CA THR A 55 -2.92 -2.09 9.59
C THR A 55 -2.37 -2.40 8.21
N GLY A 56 -2.08 -1.38 7.40
CA GLY A 56 -1.50 -1.54 6.08
C GLY A 56 -0.63 -0.35 5.71
N MET A 57 0.49 -0.64 5.05
CA MET A 57 1.41 0.38 4.54
C MET A 57 1.86 0.02 3.13
N ARG A 58 1.99 1.03 2.28
CA ARG A 58 2.63 0.90 0.98
C ARG A 58 3.61 2.04 0.74
N VAL A 59 4.77 1.72 0.19
CA VAL A 59 5.80 2.69 -0.18
C VAL A 59 6.05 2.59 -1.68
N SER A 60 6.04 3.73 -2.35
CA SER A 60 6.28 3.86 -3.79
C SER A 60 7.26 5.01 -4.05
N LEU A 61 7.94 4.97 -5.21
CA LEU A 61 8.83 6.03 -5.65
C LEU A 61 8.06 7.07 -6.46
N LEU A 62 8.34 8.35 -6.20
CA LEU A 62 7.86 9.49 -6.99
C LEU A 62 8.86 9.82 -8.12
N ALA A 63 8.32 10.27 -9.26
CA ALA A 63 9.10 10.79 -10.37
C ALA A 63 9.80 12.10 -10.00
N GLU A 64 9.15 12.94 -9.18
CA GLU A 64 9.69 14.22 -8.71
C GLU A 64 9.60 14.32 -7.18
N PRO A 65 10.48 15.12 -6.52
CA PRO A 65 10.39 15.34 -5.10
C PRO A 65 9.08 16.02 -4.69
N ALA A 66 8.50 15.62 -3.56
CA ALA A 66 7.33 16.26 -2.97
C ALA A 66 7.38 16.25 -1.44
N GLN A 67 6.71 17.24 -0.83
CA GLN A 67 6.55 17.35 0.62
C GLN A 67 5.07 17.41 0.96
N LEU A 68 4.55 16.37 1.63
CA LEU A 68 3.13 16.27 1.97
C LEU A 68 2.94 15.36 3.19
N ASP A 69 2.01 15.71 4.07
CA ASP A 69 1.52 14.81 5.13
C ASP A 69 0.05 15.14 5.39
N VAL A 70 -0.85 14.32 4.87
CA VAL A 70 -2.30 14.53 4.97
C VAL A 70 -3.04 13.23 5.20
N VAL A 71 -4.16 13.28 5.89
CA VAL A 71 -5.11 12.17 6.01
C VAL A 71 -6.35 12.52 5.23
N VAL A 72 -6.73 11.69 4.26
CA VAL A 72 -7.87 11.92 3.36
C VAL A 72 -8.84 10.73 3.36
N PRO A 73 -10.10 10.90 2.97
CA PRO A 73 -11.02 9.77 2.79
C PRO A 73 -10.49 8.79 1.73
N LEU A 74 -10.54 7.50 2.04
CA LEU A 74 -10.07 6.44 1.15
C LEU A 74 -10.85 6.44 -0.18
N ALA A 75 -12.17 6.54 -0.10
CA ALA A 75 -13.04 6.60 -1.28
C ALA A 75 -12.69 7.78 -2.21
N ALA A 76 -12.44 8.98 -1.64
CA ALA A 76 -12.10 10.16 -2.42
C ALA A 76 -10.75 10.02 -3.16
N LEU A 77 -9.80 9.27 -2.61
CA LEU A 77 -8.54 8.97 -3.29
C LEU A 77 -8.74 7.92 -4.40
N LEU A 78 -9.53 6.88 -4.14
CA LEU A 78 -9.87 5.86 -5.13
C LEU A 78 -10.60 6.44 -6.36
N ASP A 79 -11.50 7.40 -6.17
CA ASP A 79 -12.21 8.05 -7.28
C ASP A 79 -11.25 8.77 -8.23
N ARG A 80 -10.17 9.36 -7.70
CA ARG A 80 -9.14 10.03 -8.51
C ARG A 80 -8.29 9.03 -9.28
N LEU A 81 -8.05 7.86 -8.69
CA LEU A 81 -7.41 6.75 -9.38
C LEU A 81 -8.32 6.15 -10.46
N ALA A 82 -9.65 6.29 -10.42
CA ALA A 82 -10.52 5.73 -11.46
C ALA A 82 -10.32 6.36 -12.85
N ARG A 83 -9.82 7.60 -12.91
CA ARG A 83 -9.55 8.33 -14.16
C ARG A 83 -8.14 8.94 -14.11
N PRO A 84 -7.09 8.11 -14.09
CA PRO A 84 -5.74 8.62 -13.91
C PRO A 84 -5.31 9.34 -15.18
N ASP A 85 -4.85 10.57 -15.03
CA ASP A 85 -3.95 11.16 -16.02
C ASP A 85 -2.54 10.62 -15.74
N ARG A 86 -1.81 10.23 -16.78
CA ARG A 86 -0.56 9.43 -16.77
C ARG A 86 0.31 9.65 -15.52
N GLN A 87 0.40 8.62 -14.67
CA GLN A 87 1.25 8.58 -13.46
C GLN A 87 1.02 9.76 -12.49
N THR A 88 -0.09 10.48 -12.61
CA THR A 88 -0.47 11.54 -11.68
C THR A 88 -1.45 11.01 -10.64
N LEU A 89 -1.28 11.51 -9.42
CA LEU A 89 -2.19 11.27 -8.31
C LEU A 89 -2.59 12.61 -7.70
N PRO A 90 -3.74 13.17 -8.11
CA PRO A 90 -4.34 14.30 -7.42
C PRO A 90 -4.65 13.91 -5.97
N VAL A 91 -4.41 14.80 -5.02
CA VAL A 91 -4.70 14.61 -3.61
C VAL A 91 -6.08 15.19 -3.30
N PRO A 92 -6.99 14.46 -2.63
CA PRO A 92 -8.27 15.03 -2.21
C PRO A 92 -8.09 16.26 -1.30
N PRO A 93 -8.84 17.36 -1.52
CA PRO A 93 -8.73 18.56 -0.69
C PRO A 93 -9.34 18.36 0.71
N GLN A 94 -10.20 17.35 0.87
CA GLN A 94 -10.84 17.01 2.14
C GLN A 94 -9.87 16.23 3.02
N GLN A 95 -9.52 16.83 4.16
CA GLN A 95 -8.76 16.15 5.21
C GLN A 95 -9.71 15.65 6.30
N VAL A 96 -9.37 14.52 6.90
CA VAL A 96 -10.14 13.91 8.00
C VAL A 96 -9.24 13.60 9.18
N GLN A 97 -9.80 13.56 10.38
CA GLN A 97 -9.11 13.09 11.57
C GLN A 97 -9.28 11.58 11.69
N ALA A 98 -8.19 10.87 11.97
CA ALA A 98 -8.20 9.42 12.12
C ALA A 98 -7.37 9.03 13.36
N PRO A 99 -7.98 8.38 14.38
CA PRO A 99 -7.27 8.03 15.62
C PRO A 99 -6.00 7.20 15.42
N TRP A 100 -6.00 6.28 14.45
CA TRP A 100 -4.85 5.45 14.11
C TRP A 100 -3.70 6.23 13.45
N ALA A 101 -3.97 7.41 12.89
CA ALA A 101 -2.97 8.18 12.16
C ALA A 101 -1.94 8.87 13.08
N GLY A 102 -2.15 8.86 14.40
CA GLY A 102 -1.21 9.42 15.38
C GLY A 102 0.07 8.60 15.59
N ILE A 103 0.08 7.32 15.17
CA ILE A 103 1.23 6.42 15.31
C ILE A 103 1.73 6.05 13.92
N SER A 104 2.89 6.57 13.52
CA SER A 104 3.52 6.27 12.23
C SER A 104 4.51 5.12 12.32
N ALA A 105 4.67 4.37 11.22
CA ALA A 105 5.78 3.44 11.08
C ALA A 105 7.14 4.17 11.22
N PRO A 106 8.18 3.51 11.77
CA PRO A 106 9.51 4.11 11.88
C PRO A 106 10.06 4.51 10.51
N ARG A 107 10.41 5.80 10.35
CA ARG A 107 10.99 6.36 9.11
C ARG A 107 12.51 6.34 9.08
N GLN A 108 13.14 6.01 10.20
CA GLN A 108 14.58 6.06 10.41
C GLN A 108 15.05 4.79 11.13
N GLY A 109 16.37 4.59 11.21
CA GLY A 109 16.95 3.39 11.81
C GLY A 109 16.99 2.19 10.86
N TRP A 110 16.50 2.34 9.62
CA TRP A 110 16.72 1.36 8.56
C TRP A 110 18.17 1.44 8.08
N SER A 111 18.83 0.29 8.00
CA SER A 111 20.17 0.16 7.43
C SER A 111 20.19 -1.00 6.44
N ARG A 112 20.95 -0.86 5.36
CA ARG A 112 21.14 -1.93 4.37
C ARG A 112 21.95 -3.05 5.02
N VAL A 113 21.32 -4.21 5.22
CA VAL A 113 21.96 -5.39 5.81
C VAL A 113 22.53 -6.37 4.77
N GLY A 114 22.15 -6.21 3.50
CA GLY A 114 22.61 -7.07 2.40
C GLY A 114 21.82 -6.83 1.11
N GLU A 115 22.12 -7.64 0.10
CA GLU A 115 21.40 -7.71 -1.18
C GLU A 115 21.10 -9.17 -1.50
N VAL A 116 20.01 -9.39 -2.25
CA VAL A 116 19.57 -10.70 -2.71
C VAL A 116 19.48 -10.65 -4.22
N ALA A 117 20.02 -11.65 -4.91
CA ALA A 117 19.92 -11.74 -6.36
C ALA A 117 18.45 -11.94 -6.76
N VAL A 118 18.01 -11.21 -7.79
CA VAL A 118 16.63 -11.29 -8.29
C VAL A 118 16.29 -12.73 -8.72
N THR A 119 17.26 -13.46 -9.25
CA THR A 119 17.12 -14.87 -9.63
C THR A 119 16.79 -15.76 -8.43
N ASP A 120 17.47 -15.56 -7.31
CA ASP A 120 17.27 -16.36 -6.10
C ASP A 120 15.90 -16.05 -5.50
N LEU A 121 15.52 -14.76 -5.46
CA LEU A 121 14.20 -14.34 -5.02
C LEU A 121 13.10 -14.95 -5.90
N ALA A 122 13.26 -14.92 -7.22
CA ALA A 122 12.30 -15.48 -8.16
C ALA A 122 12.16 -17.00 -8.00
N GLN A 123 13.28 -17.71 -7.86
CA GLN A 123 13.29 -19.15 -7.65
C GLN A 123 12.59 -19.55 -6.34
N VAL A 124 12.89 -18.86 -5.24
CA VAL A 124 12.24 -19.11 -3.93
C VAL A 124 10.75 -18.78 -4.00
N ALA A 125 10.37 -17.68 -4.65
CA ALA A 125 8.98 -17.30 -4.82
C ALA A 125 8.19 -18.35 -5.62
N ALA A 126 8.75 -18.83 -6.73
CA ALA A 126 8.13 -19.87 -7.55
C ALA A 126 7.92 -21.16 -6.76
N GLY A 127 8.97 -21.66 -6.08
CA GLY A 127 8.86 -22.87 -5.26
C GLY A 127 7.84 -22.74 -4.12
N GLY A 128 7.71 -21.55 -3.52
CA GLY A 128 6.69 -21.27 -2.51
C GLY A 128 5.26 -21.28 -3.09
N ILE A 129 5.07 -20.73 -4.29
CA ILE A 129 3.77 -20.77 -4.99
C ILE A 129 3.38 -22.21 -5.32
N ASP A 130 4.31 -23.01 -5.84
CA ASP A 130 4.07 -24.42 -6.18
C ASP A 130 3.70 -25.22 -4.92
N ALA A 131 4.44 -25.04 -3.81
CA ALA A 131 4.14 -25.70 -2.55
C ALA A 131 2.74 -25.34 -2.00
N VAL A 132 2.33 -24.07 -2.13
CA VAL A 132 0.96 -23.65 -1.76
C VAL A 132 -0.07 -24.29 -2.70
N ALA A 133 0.19 -24.34 -4.00
CA ALA A 133 -0.71 -24.92 -4.99
C ALA A 133 -0.92 -26.44 -4.75
N GLU A 134 0.16 -27.16 -4.47
CA GLU A 134 0.11 -28.59 -4.13
C GLU A 134 -0.62 -28.82 -2.80
N GLY A 135 -0.30 -28.03 -1.77
CA GLY A 135 -0.85 -28.21 -0.44
C GLY A 135 -2.31 -27.79 -0.28
N ALA A 136 -2.80 -26.83 -1.07
CA ALA A 136 -4.16 -26.29 -0.94
C ALA A 136 -5.26 -27.26 -1.42
N GLY A 137 -4.91 -28.28 -2.21
CA GLY A 137 -5.88 -29.16 -2.87
C GLY A 137 -6.83 -28.39 -3.80
N GLY A 138 -7.93 -29.03 -4.23
CA GLY A 138 -8.97 -28.39 -5.05
C GLY A 138 -9.83 -27.32 -4.33
N SER A 139 -9.56 -27.07 -3.06
CA SER A 139 -10.23 -26.05 -2.24
C SER A 139 -9.46 -24.73 -2.37
N ALA A 140 -9.85 -23.88 -3.32
CA ALA A 140 -9.22 -22.58 -3.49
C ALA A 140 -9.62 -21.60 -2.37
N GLY A 141 -8.64 -20.95 -1.74
CA GLY A 141 -8.87 -19.74 -0.94
C GLY A 141 -8.04 -19.60 0.34
N ALA A 142 -8.43 -18.63 1.17
CA ALA A 142 -7.72 -18.25 2.39
C ALA A 142 -7.66 -19.36 3.46
N HIS A 143 -8.66 -20.26 3.49
CA HIS A 143 -8.70 -21.40 4.42
C HIS A 143 -7.59 -22.42 4.13
N ALA A 144 -7.39 -22.78 2.87
CA ALA A 144 -6.34 -23.72 2.48
C ALA A 144 -4.93 -23.18 2.79
N VAL A 145 -4.71 -21.86 2.60
CA VAL A 145 -3.45 -21.20 2.98
C VAL A 145 -3.25 -21.14 4.49
N ALA A 146 -4.32 -20.96 5.27
CA ALA A 146 -4.24 -20.96 6.73
C ALA A 146 -3.85 -22.34 7.26
N ASP A 147 -4.46 -23.41 6.74
CA ASP A 147 -4.16 -24.79 7.14
C ASP A 147 -2.72 -25.20 6.84
N LEU A 148 -2.11 -24.70 5.76
CA LEU A 148 -0.69 -24.93 5.45
C LEU A 148 0.26 -24.28 6.45
N ARG A 149 -0.06 -23.08 6.96
CA ARG A 149 0.82 -22.35 7.90
C ARG A 149 0.91 -22.99 9.28
N HIS A 150 -0.07 -23.82 9.64
CA HIS A 150 -0.16 -24.46 10.94
C HIS A 150 0.50 -25.85 10.99
N ARG A 151 1.10 -26.32 9.89
CA ARG A 151 1.90 -27.54 9.82
C ARG A 151 3.39 -27.21 9.79
#